data_AF-A0A538IC53-F1
#
_entry.id   AF-A0A538IC53-F1
#
_cell.length_a   1.000
_cell.length_b   1.000
_cell.length_c   1.000
_cell.angle_alpha   90.00
_cell.angle_beta   90.00
_cell.angle_gamma   90.00
#
_symmetry.space_group_name_H-M   'P 1'
#
loop_
_entity.id
_entity.type
_entity.pdbx_description
1 polymer ?
#
loop_
_entity_poly.entity_id
_entity_poly.type
_entity_poly.pdbx_seq_one_letter_code
_entity_poly.pdbx_strand_id
1 'polypeptide(L)'
;MLAHVFNPNAIWSQWNFDPWETFPALIALGLYGVGLYATGIRAVSRARVASFVTGVFLALGVNVSPIHSAAEGTFSVHMIQH
;
A
#
# COMPACT_ATOMS: atom_id res chain seq x y z
N MET A 1 12.79 -3.56 -31.07
CA MET A 1 11.37 -3.14 -31.13
C MET A 1 10.80 -3.19 -29.71
N LEU A 2 11.15 -2.22 -28.85
CA LEU A 2 10.89 -2.28 -27.39
C LEU A 2 10.28 -0.98 -26.82
N ALA A 3 9.69 -0.12 -27.67
CA ALA A 3 9.17 1.18 -27.24
C ALA A 3 7.68 1.20 -26.84
N HIS A 4 7.00 0.05 -26.78
CA HIS A 4 5.54 0.00 -26.55
C HIS A 4 5.08 -0.52 -25.17
N VAL A 5 5.98 -0.77 -24.22
CA VAL A 5 5.62 -1.47 -22.97
C VAL A 5 4.94 -0.55 -21.94
N PHE A 6 5.13 0.77 -22.00
CA PHE A 6 4.51 1.72 -21.08
C PHE A 6 3.58 2.67 -21.84
N ASN A 7 2.26 2.46 -21.71
CA ASN A 7 1.29 3.50 -22.02
C ASN A 7 1.06 4.31 -20.73
N PRO A 8 1.58 5.55 -20.61
CA PRO A 8 1.44 6.36 -19.40
C PRO A 8 -0.02 6.59 -19.01
N ASN A 9 -0.90 6.61 -20.01
CA ASN A 9 -2.34 6.80 -19.80
C ASN A 9 -3.01 5.55 -19.22
N ALA A 10 -2.41 4.37 -19.36
CA ALA A 10 -2.94 3.11 -18.81
C ALA A 10 -2.43 2.79 -17.39
N ILE A 11 -1.41 3.50 -16.89
CA ILE A 11 -0.86 3.28 -15.54
C ILE A 11 -1.97 3.46 -14.49
N TRP A 12 -2.78 4.51 -14.61
CA TRP A 12 -3.86 4.81 -13.68
C TRP A 12 -4.98 3.76 -13.64
N SER A 13 -5.02 2.81 -14.57
CA SER A 13 -5.97 1.69 -14.58
C SER A 13 -5.43 0.38 -13.98
N GLN A 14 -4.16 0.32 -13.57
CA GLN A 14 -3.51 -0.90 -13.05
C GLN A 14 -3.51 -1.02 -11.53
N TRP A 15 -4.56 -0.52 -10.85
CA TRP A 15 -4.71 -0.73 -9.42
C TRP A 15 -4.92 -2.21 -9.13
N ASN A 16 -4.13 -2.78 -8.23
CA ASN A 16 -4.21 -4.19 -7.87
C ASN A 16 -4.50 -4.33 -6.37
N PHE A 17 -5.60 -4.99 -6.02
CA PHE A 17 -5.95 -5.23 -4.63
C PHE A 17 -5.71 -6.70 -4.31
N ASP A 18 -4.45 -7.06 -4.08
CA ASP A 18 -4.13 -8.41 -3.63
C ASP A 18 -4.71 -8.61 -2.21
N PRO A 19 -5.58 -9.62 -2.02
CA PRO A 19 -6.09 -10.00 -0.72
C PRO A 19 -4.99 -10.19 0.32
N TRP A 20 -3.88 -10.83 -0.04
CA TRP A 20 -2.83 -11.22 0.90
C TRP A 20 -2.06 -10.03 1.45
N GLU A 21 -2.01 -8.93 0.71
CA GLU A 21 -1.37 -7.67 1.12
C GLU A 21 -2.37 -6.74 1.81
N THR A 22 -3.60 -6.70 1.32
CA THR A 22 -4.62 -5.76 1.80
C THR A 22 -5.27 -6.23 3.10
N PHE A 23 -5.59 -7.52 3.24
CA PHE A 23 -6.28 -8.05 4.42
C PHE A 23 -5.49 -7.85 5.72
N PRO A 24 -4.18 -8.16 5.82
CA PRO A 24 -3.42 -7.96 7.05
C PRO A 24 -3.42 -6.51 7.52
N ALA A 25 -3.33 -5.55 6.59
CA ALA A 25 -3.39 -4.12 6.90
C ALA A 25 -4.77 -3.71 7.45
N LEU A 26 -5.86 -4.22 6.87
CA LEU A 26 -7.21 -3.99 7.37
C LEU A 26 -7.43 -4.62 8.76
N ILE A 27 -6.91 -5.83 9.00
CA ILE A 27 -6.95 -6.49 10.31
C ILE A 27 -6.21 -5.65 11.34
N ALA A 28 -5.00 -5.17 11.02
CA ALA A 28 -4.23 -4.31 11.91
C ALA A 28 -4.98 -3.02 12.26
N LEU A 29 -5.64 -2.40 11.28
CA LEU A 29 -6.48 -1.21 11.50
C LEU A 29 -7.66 -1.51 12.42
N GLY A 30 -8.33 -2.64 12.21
CA GLY A 30 -9.44 -3.11 13.05
C GLY A 30 -9.02 -3.37 14.49
N LEU A 31 -7.93 -4.11 14.69
CA LEU A 31 -7.39 -4.41 16.02
C LEU A 31 -6.96 -3.13 16.77
N TYR A 32 -6.35 -2.18 16.04
CA TYR A 32 -5.99 -0.90 16.63
C TYR A 32 -7.23 -0.11 17.07
N GLY A 33 -8.28 -0.08 16.25
CA GLY A 33 -9.57 0.54 16.60
C GLY A 33 -10.23 -0.11 17.82
N VAL A 34 -10.26 -1.45 17.89
CA VAL A 34 -10.77 -2.19 19.05
C VAL A 34 -9.97 -1.86 20.31
N GLY A 35 -8.63 -1.82 20.20
CA GLY A 35 -7.75 -1.43 21.29
C GLY A 35 -8.01 0.01 21.78
N LEU A 36 -8.21 0.96 20.86
CA LEU A 36 -8.57 2.34 21.19
C LEU A 36 -9.92 2.46 21.89
N TYR A 37 -10.91 1.68 21.46
CA TYR A 37 -12.23 1.64 22.10
C TYR A 37 -12.14 1.06 23.51
N ALA A 38 -11.42 -0.06 23.68
CA ALA A 38 -11.26 -0.74 24.96
C ALA A 38 -10.46 0.08 26.00
N THR A 39 -9.42 0.80 25.56
CA THR A 39 -8.58 1.63 26.44
C THR A 39 -9.11 3.06 26.61
N GLY A 40 -10.08 3.46 25.81
CA GLY A 40 -10.65 4.80 25.77
C GLY A 40 -9.88 5.74 24.83
N ILE A 41 -10.58 6.31 23.86
CA ILE A 41 -10.02 7.18 22.79
C ILE A 41 -9.22 8.37 23.35
N ARG A 42 -9.55 8.85 24.56
CA ARG A 42 -8.87 9.97 25.22
C ARG A 42 -7.54 9.59 25.87
N ALA A 43 -7.29 8.30 26.11
CA ALA A 43 -6.06 7.81 26.73
C ALA A 43 -4.89 7.74 25.73
N VAL A 44 -5.17 7.78 24.42
CA VAL A 44 -4.15 7.70 23.37
C VAL A 44 -4.00 9.04 22.68
N SER A 45 -2.74 9.49 22.52
CA SER A 45 -2.44 10.73 21.80
C SER A 45 -2.98 10.68 20.37
N ARG A 46 -3.65 11.76 19.95
CA ARG A 46 -4.15 11.92 18.58
C ARG A 46 -3.04 11.80 17.54
N ALA A 47 -1.83 12.26 17.87
CA ALA A 47 -0.67 12.14 16.99
C ALA A 47 -0.29 10.68 16.74
N ARG A 48 -0.42 9.82 17.75
CA ARG A 48 -0.13 8.37 17.65
C ARG A 48 -1.17 7.66 16.77
N VAL A 49 -2.44 8.01 16.93
CA VAL A 49 -3.52 7.50 16.08
C VAL A 49 -3.29 7.95 14.64
N ALA A 50 -3.02 9.24 14.42
CA ALA A 50 -2.76 9.78 13.10
C ALA A 50 -1.54 9.14 12.43
N SER A 51 -0.42 8.96 13.15
CA SER A 51 0.78 8.33 12.60
C SER A 51 0.54 6.88 12.20
N PHE A 52 -0.18 6.11 13.03
CA PHE A 52 -0.51 4.72 12.72
C PHE A 52 -1.41 4.63 11.50
N VAL A 53 -2.52 5.37 11.48
CA VAL A 53 -3.48 5.39 10.37
C VAL A 53 -2.81 5.84 9.07
N THR A 54 -1.98 6.89 9.15
CA THR A 54 -1.22 7.38 7.99
C THR A 54 -0.27 6.30 7.46
N GLY A 55 0.48 5.63 8.34
CA GLY A 55 1.38 4.55 7.93
C GLY A 55 0.66 3.39 7.25
N VAL A 56 -0.51 2.98 7.78
CA VAL A 56 -1.34 1.93 7.18
C VAL A 56 -1.81 2.34 5.78
N PHE A 57 -2.34 3.55 5.62
CA PHE A 57 -2.78 4.02 4.30
C PHE A 57 -1.63 4.22 3.33
N LEU A 58 -0.45 4.63 3.80
CA LEU A 58 0.74 4.75 2.97
C LEU A 58 1.17 3.37 2.46
N ALA A 59 1.21 2.37 3.35
CA ALA A 59 1.55 0.99 2.99
C ALA A 59 0.54 0.40 2.01
N LEU A 60 -0.76 0.55 2.26
CA LEU A 60 -1.80 0.13 1.34
C LEU A 60 -1.66 0.83 -0.01
N GLY A 61 -1.50 2.16 0.01
CA GLY A 61 -1.36 2.97 -1.19
C GLY A 61 -0.18 2.52 -2.05
N VAL A 62 0.98 2.24 -1.46
CA VAL A 62 2.15 1.75 -2.20
C VAL A 62 1.88 0.38 -2.83
N ASN A 63 1.37 -0.58 -2.05
CA ASN A 63 1.17 -1.95 -2.52
C ASN A 63 0.08 -2.04 -3.60
N VAL A 64 -1.03 -1.31 -3.44
CA VAL A 64 -2.14 -1.36 -4.42
C VAL A 64 -1.94 -0.44 -5.61
N SER A 65 -0.98 0.50 -5.52
CA SER A 65 -0.76 1.46 -6.59
C SER A 65 -0.11 0.83 -7.81
N PRO A 66 -0.41 1.36 -9.01
CA PRO A 66 0.30 1.03 -10.25
C PRO A 66 1.82 1.22 -10.20
N ILE A 67 2.32 1.97 -9.21
CA ILE A 67 3.77 2.18 -8.98
C ILE A 67 4.45 0.85 -8.67
N HIS A 68 3.79 -0.05 -7.95
CA HIS A 68 4.30 -1.37 -7.63
C HIS A 68 4.61 -2.17 -8.90
N SER A 69 3.64 -2.26 -9.82
CA SER A 69 3.80 -2.95 -11.11
C SER A 69 4.88 -2.31 -12.01
N ALA A 70 5.00 -0.98 -11.98
CA ALA A 70 6.04 -0.27 -12.72
C ALA A 70 7.45 -0.56 -12.16
N ALA A 71 7.57 -0.69 -10.84
CA ALA A 71 8.81 -1.06 -10.18
C ALA A 71 9.24 -2.50 -10.55
N GLU A 72 8.32 -3.47 -10.46
CA GLU A 72 8.61 -4.87 -10.84
C GLU A 72 9.10 -5.00 -12.28
N GLY A 73 8.44 -4.32 -13.23
CA GLY A 73 8.87 -4.33 -14.63
C GLY A 73 10.28 -3.77 -14.83
N THR A 74 10.62 -2.68 -14.12
CA THR A 74 11.95 -2.06 -14.18
C THR A 74 13.02 -2.95 -13.56
N PHE A 75 12.73 -3.57 -12.42
CA PHE A 75 13.63 -4.52 -11.78
C PHE A 75 13.83 -5.80 -12.61
N SER A 76 12.78 -6.33 -13.22
CA SER A 76 12.85 -7.51 -14.09
C SER A 76 13.76 -7.26 -15.30
N VAL A 77 13.61 -6.11 -15.97
CA VAL A 77 14.52 -5.71 -17.07
C VAL A 77 15.97 -5.63 -16.58
N HIS A 78 16.19 -5.07 -15.40
CA HIS A 78 17.53 -4.95 -14.83
C HIS A 78 18.15 -6.32 -14.48
N MET A 79 17.37 -7.26 -13.93
CA MET A 79 17.86 -8.61 -13.60
C MET A 79 18.14 -9.47 -14.84
N ILE A 80 17.45 -9.23 -15.97
CA ILE A 80 17.75 -9.90 -17.25
C ILE A 80 19.03 -9.35 -17.89
N GLN A 81 19.42 -8.12 -17.55
CA GLN A 81 20.64 -7.48 -18.05
C GLN A 81 21.92 -7.94 -17.32
N HIS A 82 21.80 -8.72 -16.24
CA HIS A 82 22.89 -9.27 -15.45
C HIS A 82 22.93 -10.80 -15.51
#